data_AF-A0A382PSP5-F1
#
_entry.id   AF-A0A382PSP5-F1
#
_cell.length_a   1.000
_cell.length_b   1.000
_cell.length_c   1.000
_cell.angle_alpha   90.00
_cell.angle_beta   90.00
_cell.angle_gamma   90.00
#
_symmetry.space_group_name_H-M   'P 1'
#
loop_
_entity.id
_entity.type
_entity.pdbx_description
1 polymer ?
#
loop_
_entity_poly.entity_id
_entity_poly.type
_entity_poly.pdbx_seq_one_letter_code
_entity_poly.pdbx_strand_id
1 'polypeptide(L)' 'MADVSVAQECNTLASDQVEFYHEHGYLRIPQVYSEDEISQMADELDWQIETWASKSQG' A
#
# COMPACT_ATOMS: atom_id res chain seq x y z
N MET A 1 -6.30 23.61 -20.03
CA MET A 1 -5.63 22.33 -19.69
C MET A 1 -4.65 22.65 -18.57
N ALA A 2 -5.05 22.44 -17.32
CA ALA A 2 -4.18 22.67 -16.18
C ALA A 2 -3.36 21.39 -15.98
N ASP A 3 -2.06 21.49 -16.24
CA ASP A 3 -1.09 20.48 -15.90
C ASP A 3 -0.91 20.51 -14.37
N VAL A 4 -1.68 19.67 -13.68
CA VAL A 4 -1.47 19.42 -12.25
C VAL A 4 -0.38 18.36 -12.18
N SER A 5 0.86 18.79 -12.39
CA SER A 5 2.03 18.04 -11.94
C SER A 5 1.99 18.01 -10.41
N VAL A 6 1.30 17.01 -9.86
CA VAL A 6 1.42 16.65 -8.45
C VAL A 6 2.90 16.36 -8.25
N ALA A 7 3.58 17.15 -7.43
CA ALA A 7 4.96 16.87 -7.04
C ALA A 7 4.95 15.56 -6.27
N GLN A 8 5.03 14.46 -7.00
CA GLN A 8 5.15 13.13 -6.43
C GLN A 8 6.58 13.06 -5.91
N GLU A 9 6.74 13.18 -4.59
CA GLU A 9 7.97 12.81 -3.89
C GLU A 9 8.20 11.34 -4.19
N CYS A 10 8.98 11.07 -5.24
CA CYS A 10 9.25 9.72 -5.68
C CYS A 10 9.95 9.02 -4.50
N ASN A 11 9.33 7.97 -3.95
CA ASN A 11 9.88 7.12 -2.88
C ASN A 11 11.20 6.51 -3.35
N THR A 12 12.26 7.31 -3.31
CA THR A 12 13.56 6.98 -3.87
C THR A 12 14.26 6.11 -2.85
N LEU A 13 14.44 4.84 -3.20
CA LEU A 13 15.19 3.91 -2.37
C LEU A 13 16.65 4.34 -2.29
N ALA A 14 17.21 4.32 -1.08
CA ALA A 14 18.63 4.54 -0.89
C ALA A 14 19.44 3.34 -1.43
N SER A 15 20.69 3.57 -1.83
CA SER A 15 21.51 2.54 -2.48
C SER A 15 21.73 1.30 -1.60
N ASP A 16 21.83 1.48 -0.29
CA ASP A 16 21.92 0.42 0.72
C ASP A 16 20.64 -0.44 0.79
N GLN A 17 19.47 0.17 0.60
CA GLN A 17 18.20 -0.56 0.51
C GLN A 17 18.11 -1.41 -0.76
N VAL A 18 18.69 -0.92 -1.86
CA VAL A 18 18.77 -1.67 -3.12
C VAL A 18 19.74 -2.85 -2.99
N GLU A 19 20.90 -2.64 -2.38
CA GLU A 19 21.85 -3.72 -2.08
C GLU A 19 21.24 -4.78 -1.16
N PHE A 20 20.55 -4.37 -0.10
CA PHE A 20 19.82 -5.27 0.80
C PHE A 20 18.77 -6.10 0.05
N TYR A 21 18.00 -5.48 -0.85
CA TYR A 21 17.02 -6.19 -1.66
C TYR A 21 17.68 -7.24 -2.58
N HIS A 22 18.81 -6.91 -3.21
CA HIS A 22 19.55 -7.85 -4.05
C HIS A 22 20.13 -9.03 -3.27
N GLU A 23 20.57 -8.82 -2.02
CA GLU A 23 21.14 -9.86 -1.16
C GLU A 23 20.06 -10.76 -0.53
N HIS A 24 18.94 -10.19 -0.08
CA HIS A 24 17.95 -10.89 0.74
C HIS A 24 16.65 -11.24 0.00
N GLY A 25 16.40 -10.63 -1.17
CA GLY A 25 15.20 -10.87 -1.98
C GLY A 25 13.92 -10.21 -1.45
N TYR A 26 14.00 -9.41 -0.39
CA TYR A 26 12.89 -8.62 0.14
C TYR A 26 13.40 -7.27 0.65
N LEU A 27 12.50 -6.29 0.75
CA LEU A 27 12.80 -4.99 1.34
C LEU A 27 11.66 -4.61 2.29
N ARG A 28 12.01 -4.18 3.51
CA ARG A 28 11.06 -3.61 4.46
C ARG A 28 11.08 -2.09 4.32
N ILE A 29 9.98 -1.53 3.82
CA ILE A 29 9.78 -0.09 3.76
C ILE A 29 8.80 0.28 4.89
N PRO A 30 9.21 1.04 5.91
CA PRO A 30 8.29 1.49 6.95
C PRO A 30 7.34 2.55 6.38
N GLN A 31 6.08 2.53 6.84
CA GLN A 31 5.11 3.60 6.60
C GLN A 31 4.88 3.94 5.11
N VAL A 32 4.76 2.92 4.26
CA VAL A 32 4.41 3.10 2.83
C VAL A 32 3.06 3.79 2.65
N TYR A 33 2.15 3.57 3.60
CA TYR A 33 0.83 4.18 3.67
C TYR A 33 0.72 5.00 4.96
N SER A 34 -0.07 6.07 4.90
CA SER A 34 -0.51 6.80 6.08
C SER A 34 -1.45 5.96 6.95
N GLU A 35 -1.64 6.38 8.20
CA GLU A 35 -2.56 5.71 9.13
C GLU A 35 -4.01 5.76 8.64
N ASP A 36 -4.41 6.87 8.00
CA ASP A 36 -5.75 7.03 7.43
C ASP A 36 -5.99 6.08 6.25
N GLU A 37 -5.01 5.94 5.36
CA GLU A 37 -5.09 4.99 4.23
C GLU A 37 -5.16 3.54 4.72
N ILE A 38 -4.38 3.19 5.74
CA ILE A 38 -4.43 1.85 6.36
C ILE A 38 -5.80 1.59 6.98
N SER A 39 -6.36 2.58 7.67
CA SER A 39 -7.68 2.47 8.31
C SER A 39 -8.78 2.27 7.25
N GLN A 40 -8.74 3.04 6.16
CA GLN A 40 -9.68 2.88 5.06
C GLN A 40 -9.58 1.51 4.39
N MET A 41 -8.37 1.01 4.16
CA MET A 41 -8.17 -0.34 3.59
C MET A 41 -8.71 -1.44 4.52
N ALA A 42 -8.57 -1.27 5.84
CA ALA A 42 -9.12 -2.22 6.81
C ALA A 42 -10.66 -2.24 6.78
N ASP A 43 -11.29 -1.06 6.78
CA ASP A 43 -12.74 -0.93 6.70
C ASP A 43 -13.30 -1.54 5.41
N GLU A 44 -12.61 -1.36 4.29
CA GLU A 44 -13.00 -1.97 3.01
C GLU A 44 -12.89 -3.50 3.05
N LEU A 45 -11.82 -4.03 3.64
CA LEU A 45 -11.64 -5.48 3.80
C LEU A 45 -12.75 -6.09 4.65
N ASP A 46 -13.14 -5.44 5.75
CA ASP A 46 -14.24 -5.90 6.61
C ASP A 46 -15.57 -5.91 5.83
N TRP A 47 -15.85 -4.87 5.06
CA TRP A 47 -17.04 -4.84 4.19
C TRP A 47 -17.02 -5.96 3.14
N GLN A 48 -15.86 -6.24 2.53
CA GLN A 48 -15.73 -7.33 1.55
C GLN A 48 -16.00 -8.70 2.20
N ILE A 49 -15.47 -8.93 3.40
CA ILE A 49 -15.69 -10.16 4.17
C ILE A 49 -17.17 -10.33 4.51
N GLU A 50 -17.82 -9.30 5.04
CA GLU A 50 -19.25 -9.34 5.35
C GLU A 50 -20.10 -9.58 4.10
N THR A 51 -19.74 -8.94 2.99
CA THR A 51 -20.44 -9.08 1.71
C THR A 51 -20.28 -10.48 1.13
N TRP A 52 -19.10 -11.10 1.22
CA TRP A 52 -18.90 -12.45 0.72
C TRP A 52 -19.46 -13.53 1.65
N ALA A 53 -19.35 -13.32 2.96
CA ALA A 53 -19.98 -14.19 3.96
C ALA A 53 -21.51 -14.18 3.83
N SER A 54 -22.10 -13.02 3.53
CA SER A 54 -23.55 -12.92 3.28
C SER A 54 -23.97 -13.49 1.92
N LYS A 55 -23.11 -13.38 0.89
CA LYS A 55 -23.35 -13.96 -0.44
C LYS A 55 -23.10 -15.46 -0.53
N SER A 56 -22.53 -16.11 0.49
CA SER A 56 -22.36 -17.56 0.54
C SER A 56 -23.63 -18.34 0.95
N GLN A 57 -24.78 -17.67 1.11
CA GLN A 57 -26.07 -18.35 1.21
C GLN A 57 -26.60 -18.68 -0.19
N GLY A 58 -26.20 -19.84 -0.71
CA GLY A 58 -26.83 -20.51 -1.87
C GLY A 58 -25.87 -20.85 -2.99
#